data_AF-A0A5J4SDZ0-F1
#
_entry.id   AF-A0A5J4SDZ0-F1
#
_cell.length_a   1.000
_cell.length_b   1.000
_cell.length_c   1.000
_cell.angle_alpha   90.00
_cell.angle_beta   90.00
_cell.angle_gamma   90.00
#
_symmetry.space_group_name_H-M   'P 1'
#
loop_
_entity.id
_entity.type
_entity.pdbx_description
1 polymer ?
#
loop_
_entity_poly.entity_id
_entity_poly.type
_entity_poly.pdbx_seq_one_letter_code
_entity_poly.pdbx_strand_id
1 'polypeptide(L)'
;MNIDFPPPSNGVYNNAGSSRLLANYMEHEDMERMQQGIYTEGFFNLSDDNLYKSEVINDIDKNIGQLLKTDAKFYAVHVSPSEKELGRMGNTEQEQAEAMKRYIREVFIPEYANNFNKGLSAEDIKFYGKIHFNRDRFNNKLNMHCHLIVSRKDQSNKVKISPLTNHRNTKKGAIKGGFDRVTLFENAEKGFDRLFGYKRQLAETFEYCNTMKNGSIADKLRMQEKEINTTVQQQISTSVNQSDLS
;
A
#
# COMPACT_ATOMS: atom_id res chain seq x y z
N MET A 1 5.64 6.85 1.47
CA MET A 1 4.40 6.05 1.50
C MET A 1 4.67 4.83 2.35
N ASN A 2 3.93 4.60 3.44
CA ASN A 2 4.12 3.39 4.23
C ASN A 2 3.18 2.29 3.74
N ILE A 3 3.73 1.12 3.43
CA ILE A 3 2.98 -0.06 3.00
C ILE A 3 3.44 -1.24 3.82
N ASP A 4 2.51 -1.99 4.41
CA ASP A 4 2.83 -3.20 5.14
C ASP A 4 1.87 -4.35 4.85
N PHE A 5 2.37 -5.56 5.08
CA PHE A 5 1.60 -6.80 4.99
C PHE A 5 1.55 -7.40 6.39
N PRO A 6 0.42 -7.25 7.10
CA PRO A 6 0.27 -7.84 8.42
C PRO A 6 0.53 -9.35 8.38
N PRO A 7 1.34 -9.90 9.30
CA PRO A 7 1.57 -11.33 9.33
C PRO A 7 0.27 -12.07 9.63
N PRO A 8 0.03 -13.24 9.01
CA PRO A 8 -1.10 -14.09 9.36
C PRO A 8 -1.11 -14.40 10.85
N SER A 9 -2.29 -14.32 11.47
CA SER A 9 -2.47 -14.57 12.91
C SER A 9 -3.72 -15.39 13.17
N ASN A 10 -3.96 -15.80 14.41
CA ASN A 10 -5.22 -16.45 14.79
C ASN A 10 -6.38 -15.44 14.99
N GLY A 11 -6.12 -14.14 14.87
CA GLY A 11 -7.08 -13.06 15.08
C GLY A 11 -7.64 -12.48 13.77
N VAL A 12 -7.74 -11.15 13.71
CA VAL A 12 -8.30 -10.38 12.57
C VAL A 12 -7.63 -10.76 11.24
N TYR A 13 -6.31 -10.97 11.25
CA TYR A 13 -5.53 -11.32 10.06
C TYR A 13 -5.44 -12.84 9.79
N ASN A 14 -6.34 -13.65 10.36
CA ASN A 14 -6.42 -15.06 10.01
C ASN A 14 -6.90 -15.21 8.57
N ASN A 15 -5.98 -15.63 7.71
CA ASN A 15 -6.24 -15.76 6.29
C ASN A 15 -6.46 -17.20 5.82
N ALA A 16 -6.44 -18.21 6.69
CA ALA A 16 -6.74 -19.58 6.28
C ALA A 16 -8.26 -19.83 6.13
N GLY A 17 -9.07 -19.02 6.80
CA GLY A 17 -10.53 -19.07 6.81
C GLY A 17 -11.20 -17.96 5.98
N SER A 18 -12.41 -17.61 6.41
CA SER A 18 -13.22 -16.53 5.82
C SER A 18 -12.61 -15.15 6.05
N SER A 19 -12.71 -14.29 5.05
CA SER A 19 -12.35 -12.86 5.12
C SER A 19 -13.25 -12.03 6.03
N ARG A 20 -14.34 -12.61 6.56
CA ARG A 20 -15.33 -11.94 7.42
C ARG A 20 -14.72 -11.26 8.65
N LEU A 21 -13.72 -11.87 9.29
CA LEU A 21 -13.08 -11.25 10.46
C LEU A 21 -12.39 -9.94 10.11
N LEU A 22 -11.62 -9.92 9.02
CA LEU A 22 -10.96 -8.72 8.53
C LEU A 22 -11.96 -7.68 8.04
N ALA A 23 -12.96 -8.09 7.24
CA ALA A 23 -13.96 -7.17 6.73
C ALA A 23 -14.81 -6.53 7.86
N ASN A 24 -15.11 -7.28 8.93
CA ASN A 24 -15.77 -6.74 10.12
C ASN A 24 -14.88 -5.76 10.87
N TYR A 25 -13.58 -6.04 10.99
CA TYR A 25 -12.63 -5.14 11.62
C TYR A 25 -12.53 -3.80 10.88
N MET A 26 -12.45 -3.84 9.54
CA MET A 26 -12.44 -2.63 8.72
C MET A 26 -13.70 -1.78 8.93
N GLU A 27 -14.91 -2.36 8.98
CA GLU A 27 -16.10 -1.57 9.35
C GLU A 27 -16.08 -1.06 10.80
N HIS A 28 -15.44 -1.78 11.72
CA HIS A 28 -15.37 -1.36 13.12
C HIS A 28 -14.51 -0.11 13.33
N GLU A 29 -13.48 0.11 12.51
CA GLU A 29 -12.66 1.34 12.55
C GLU A 29 -13.49 2.61 12.29
N ASP A 30 -14.60 2.49 11.57
CA ASP A 30 -15.51 3.59 11.27
C ASP A 30 -16.56 3.83 12.36
N MET A 31 -16.66 2.96 13.37
CA MET A 31 -17.78 2.95 14.32
C MET A 31 -17.91 4.26 15.10
N GLU A 32 -16.81 4.86 15.56
CA GLU A 32 -16.85 6.13 16.29
C GLU A 32 -17.35 7.29 15.39
N ARG A 33 -16.96 7.30 14.11
CA ARG A 33 -17.40 8.30 13.13
C ARG A 33 -18.88 8.13 12.81
N MET A 34 -19.33 6.89 12.61
CA MET A 34 -20.74 6.57 12.37
C MET A 34 -21.63 7.01 13.55
N GLN A 35 -21.20 6.78 14.80
CA GLN A 35 -21.93 7.22 15.99
C GLN A 35 -22.07 8.75 16.07
N GLN A 36 -21.11 9.49 15.50
CA GLN A 36 -21.14 10.94 15.42
C GLN A 36 -21.86 11.46 14.17
N GLY A 37 -22.43 10.58 13.33
CA GLY A 37 -23.07 10.95 12.06
C GLY A 37 -22.08 11.48 11.02
N ILE A 38 -20.78 11.21 11.20
CA ILE A 38 -19.73 11.61 10.27
C ILE A 38 -19.67 10.58 9.13
N TYR A 39 -19.58 11.08 7.91
CA TYR A 39 -19.44 10.25 6.71
C TYR A 39 -18.19 9.35 6.76
N THR A 40 -18.35 8.14 6.21
CA THR A 40 -17.34 7.09 6.13
C THR A 40 -17.33 6.49 4.73
N GLU A 41 -16.15 6.09 4.25
CA GLU A 41 -15.98 5.55 2.91
C GLU A 41 -16.50 4.11 2.81
N GLY A 42 -17.17 3.77 1.71
CA GLY A 42 -17.53 2.39 1.40
C GLY A 42 -16.33 1.53 1.00
N PHE A 43 -16.55 0.22 0.84
CA PHE A 43 -15.55 -0.61 0.18
C PHE A 43 -15.45 -0.23 -1.31
N PHE A 44 -14.29 -0.42 -1.90
CA PHE A 44 -14.05 -0.19 -3.33
C PHE A 44 -13.18 -1.30 -3.93
N ASN A 45 -13.22 -1.47 -5.25
CA ASN A 45 -12.32 -2.35 -5.99
C ASN A 45 -11.68 -1.57 -7.16
N LEU A 46 -11.17 -2.26 -8.18
CA LEU A 46 -10.55 -1.63 -9.35
C LEU A 46 -11.47 -0.63 -10.07
N SER A 47 -12.77 -0.90 -10.16
CA SER A 47 -13.72 -0.16 -10.98
C SER A 47 -14.91 0.43 -10.20
N ASP A 48 -15.27 -0.19 -9.09
CA ASP A 48 -16.48 0.11 -8.33
C ASP A 48 -16.16 0.72 -6.97
N ASP A 49 -17.06 1.59 -6.52
CA ASP A 49 -17.08 2.19 -5.19
C ASP A 49 -18.35 1.78 -4.43
N ASN A 50 -18.37 2.02 -3.12
CA ASN A 50 -19.54 1.82 -2.25
C ASN A 50 -20.07 0.38 -2.21
N LEU A 51 -19.16 -0.59 -2.31
CA LEU A 51 -19.48 -2.02 -2.24
C LEU A 51 -19.87 -2.42 -0.81
N TYR A 52 -20.82 -3.35 -0.70
CA TYR A 52 -21.25 -3.87 0.58
C TYR A 52 -20.25 -4.89 1.13
N LYS A 53 -20.02 -4.89 2.44
CA LYS A 53 -19.17 -5.89 3.12
C LYS A 53 -19.57 -7.34 2.78
N SER A 54 -20.86 -7.64 2.69
CA SER A 54 -21.33 -8.99 2.37
C SER A 54 -20.87 -9.46 0.99
N GLU A 55 -20.81 -8.56 0.02
CA GLU A 55 -20.30 -8.81 -1.33
C GLU A 55 -18.79 -9.09 -1.28
N VAL A 56 -18.03 -8.25 -0.59
CA VAL A 56 -16.57 -8.43 -0.39
C VAL A 56 -16.27 -9.81 0.20
N ILE A 57 -16.96 -10.18 1.29
CA ILE A 57 -16.77 -11.47 1.95
C ILE A 57 -17.09 -12.62 0.99
N ASN A 58 -18.24 -12.56 0.33
CA ASN A 58 -18.68 -13.58 -0.61
C ASN A 58 -17.66 -13.79 -1.74
N ASP A 59 -17.15 -12.71 -2.30
CA ASP A 59 -16.32 -12.74 -3.49
C ASP A 59 -14.90 -13.21 -3.21
N ILE A 60 -14.34 -12.87 -2.04
CA ILE A 60 -13.05 -13.37 -1.57
C ILE A 60 -13.17 -14.83 -1.15
N ASP A 61 -14.20 -15.19 -0.38
CA ASP A 61 -14.34 -16.54 0.19
C ASP A 61 -14.66 -17.59 -0.88
N LYS A 62 -15.26 -17.20 -2.00
CA LYS A 62 -15.48 -18.08 -3.16
C LYS A 62 -14.26 -18.20 -4.08
N ASN A 63 -13.30 -17.28 -4.01
CA ASN A 63 -12.11 -17.26 -4.87
C ASN A 63 -10.96 -18.13 -4.32
N ILE A 64 -11.24 -19.40 -4.05
CA ILE A 64 -10.33 -20.32 -3.33
C ILE A 64 -9.93 -21.56 -4.13
N GLY A 65 -9.97 -21.48 -5.46
CA GLY A 65 -9.76 -22.58 -6.38
C GLY A 65 -8.48 -23.36 -6.10
N GLN A 66 -8.62 -24.64 -5.78
CA GLN A 66 -7.53 -25.58 -5.44
C GLN A 66 -6.66 -25.14 -4.24
N LEU A 67 -7.20 -24.33 -3.34
CA LEU A 67 -6.58 -24.03 -2.05
C LEU A 67 -7.04 -25.06 -1.01
N LEU A 68 -6.08 -25.56 -0.22
CA LEU A 68 -6.36 -26.46 0.89
C LEU A 68 -6.96 -25.71 2.09
N LYS A 69 -7.42 -26.44 3.10
CA LYS A 69 -7.99 -25.81 4.32
C LYS A 69 -6.99 -24.90 5.03
N THR A 70 -5.73 -25.31 5.11
CA THR A 70 -4.64 -24.58 5.78
C THR A 70 -3.99 -23.51 4.91
N ASP A 71 -4.29 -23.48 3.61
CA ASP A 71 -3.76 -22.48 2.71
C ASP A 71 -4.33 -21.10 3.06
N ALA A 72 -3.51 -20.05 3.06
CA ALA A 72 -4.00 -18.67 3.01
C ALA A 72 -5.01 -18.50 1.86
N LYS A 73 -6.07 -17.73 2.04
CA LYS A 73 -7.14 -17.43 1.07
C LYS A 73 -7.07 -15.99 0.58
N PHE A 74 -6.57 -15.10 1.43
CA PHE A 74 -6.35 -13.70 1.12
C PHE A 74 -5.11 -13.17 1.88
N TYR A 75 -4.75 -11.93 1.61
CA TYR A 75 -3.71 -11.20 2.32
C TYR A 75 -4.24 -9.80 2.64
N ALA A 76 -4.00 -9.35 3.86
CA ALA A 76 -4.21 -7.97 4.25
C ALA A 76 -3.03 -7.13 3.75
N VAL A 77 -3.32 -5.89 3.35
CA VAL A 77 -2.31 -4.87 3.07
C VAL A 77 -2.77 -3.57 3.71
N HIS A 78 -1.86 -2.87 4.37
CA HIS A 78 -2.10 -1.50 4.79
C HIS A 78 -1.33 -0.55 3.90
N VAL A 79 -1.96 0.57 3.53
CA VAL A 79 -1.35 1.67 2.80
C VAL A 79 -1.64 2.95 3.58
N SER A 80 -0.59 3.57 4.11
CA SER A 80 -0.67 4.76 4.95
C SER A 80 0.26 5.84 4.37
N PRO A 81 -0.30 6.86 3.71
CA PRO A 81 0.47 8.03 3.32
C PRO A 81 0.91 8.83 4.56
N SER A 82 2.07 9.44 4.49
CA SER A 82 2.52 10.43 5.47
C SER A 82 1.70 11.72 5.37
N GLU A 83 1.75 12.55 6.41
CA GLU A 83 1.09 13.86 6.46
C GLU A 83 1.41 14.76 5.24
N LYS A 84 2.68 14.75 4.78
CA LYS A 84 3.08 15.50 3.58
C LYS A 84 2.48 14.92 2.30
N GLU A 85 2.37 13.60 2.21
CA GLU A 85 1.75 12.92 1.07
C GLU A 85 0.24 13.16 1.04
N LEU A 86 -0.43 13.13 2.19
CA LEU A 86 -1.84 13.51 2.32
C LEU A 86 -2.08 14.95 1.83
N GLY A 87 -1.18 15.88 2.17
CA GLY A 87 -1.23 17.25 1.66
C GLY A 87 -1.09 17.37 0.13
N ARG A 88 -0.59 16.34 -0.56
CA ARG A 88 -0.58 16.29 -2.04
C ARG A 88 -1.80 15.58 -2.62
N MET A 89 -2.47 14.75 -1.82
CA MET A 89 -3.68 14.05 -2.21
C MET A 89 -4.93 14.94 -2.16
N GLY A 90 -4.92 16.00 -1.35
CA GLY A 90 -6.02 16.96 -1.29
C GLY A 90 -6.03 17.78 -0.02
N ASN A 91 -6.86 18.82 0.00
CA ASN A 91 -7.08 19.69 1.16
C ASN A 91 -8.25 19.22 2.03
N THR A 92 -9.13 18.39 1.49
CA THR A 92 -10.29 17.83 2.22
C THR A 92 -10.20 16.32 2.35
N GLU A 93 -10.88 15.73 3.35
CA GLU A 93 -10.96 14.27 3.50
C GLU A 93 -11.50 13.59 2.23
N GLN A 94 -12.48 14.20 1.56
CA GLN A 94 -13.06 13.65 0.32
C GLN A 94 -12.05 13.66 -0.84
N GLU A 95 -11.37 14.78 -1.08
CA GLU A 95 -10.33 14.87 -2.11
C GLU A 95 -9.22 13.84 -1.85
N GLN A 96 -8.81 13.70 -0.58
CA GLN A 96 -7.81 12.72 -0.19
C GLN A 96 -8.28 11.27 -0.40
N ALA A 97 -9.54 10.95 -0.11
CA ALA A 97 -10.10 9.62 -0.38
C ALA A 97 -10.14 9.31 -1.88
N GLU A 98 -10.60 10.25 -2.70
CA GLU A 98 -10.63 10.09 -4.15
C GLU A 98 -9.22 9.90 -4.72
N ALA A 99 -8.26 10.71 -4.28
CA ALA A 99 -6.85 10.58 -4.63
C ALA A 99 -6.24 9.25 -4.15
N MET A 100 -6.62 8.76 -2.96
CA MET A 100 -6.15 7.48 -2.45
C MET A 100 -6.69 6.31 -3.28
N LYS A 101 -7.99 6.29 -3.61
CA LYS A 101 -8.57 5.29 -4.53
C LYS A 101 -7.84 5.31 -5.86
N ARG A 102 -7.60 6.52 -6.41
CA ARG A 102 -6.84 6.70 -7.64
C ARG A 102 -5.42 6.14 -7.54
N TYR A 103 -4.71 6.42 -6.46
CA TYR A 103 -3.38 5.86 -6.21
C TYR A 103 -3.40 4.33 -6.15
N ILE A 104 -4.37 3.75 -5.45
CA ILE A 104 -4.51 2.30 -5.35
C ILE A 104 -4.76 1.68 -6.73
N ARG A 105 -5.68 2.26 -7.52
CA ARG A 105 -6.07 1.77 -8.85
C ARG A 105 -4.98 1.96 -9.92
N GLU A 106 -4.35 3.14 -9.98
CA GLU A 106 -3.41 3.51 -11.05
C GLU A 106 -1.96 3.14 -10.74
N VAL A 107 -1.61 2.95 -9.47
CA VAL A 107 -0.21 2.70 -9.06
C VAL A 107 -0.08 1.40 -8.27
N PHE A 108 -0.71 1.31 -7.10
CA PHE A 108 -0.40 0.22 -6.17
C PHE A 108 -0.75 -1.16 -6.74
N ILE A 109 -1.98 -1.33 -7.25
CA ILE A 109 -2.44 -2.62 -7.78
C ILE A 109 -1.70 -3.03 -9.06
N PRO A 110 -1.45 -2.14 -10.04
CA PRO A 110 -0.57 -2.45 -11.17
C PRO A 110 0.83 -2.90 -10.75
N GLU A 111 1.48 -2.18 -9.83
CA GLU A 111 2.81 -2.57 -9.34
C GLU A 111 2.76 -3.90 -8.57
N TYR A 112 1.71 -4.13 -7.78
CA TYR A 112 1.47 -5.39 -7.09
C TYR A 112 1.33 -6.57 -8.07
N ALA A 113 0.58 -6.41 -9.16
CA ALA A 113 0.40 -7.43 -10.19
C ALA A 113 1.71 -7.76 -10.92
N ASN A 114 2.41 -6.73 -11.38
CA ASN A 114 3.66 -6.85 -12.13
C ASN A 114 4.76 -7.52 -11.29
N ASN A 115 4.78 -7.28 -9.99
CA ASN A 115 5.79 -7.83 -9.08
C ASN A 115 5.81 -9.37 -9.03
N PHE A 116 4.71 -10.04 -9.41
CA PHE A 116 4.68 -11.50 -9.47
C PHE A 116 5.49 -12.10 -10.62
N ASN A 117 5.81 -11.30 -11.65
CA ASN A 117 6.48 -11.76 -12.88
C ASN A 117 5.74 -12.93 -13.56
N LYS A 118 4.41 -12.87 -13.60
CA LYS A 118 3.52 -13.89 -14.18
C LYS A 118 2.70 -13.38 -15.37
N GLY A 119 2.99 -12.17 -15.87
CA GLY A 119 2.19 -11.51 -16.91
C GLY A 119 0.81 -11.08 -16.42
N LEU A 120 0.68 -10.82 -15.12
CA LEU A 120 -0.57 -10.34 -14.51
C LEU A 120 -0.66 -8.82 -14.64
N SER A 121 -1.88 -8.35 -14.82
CA SER A 121 -2.29 -6.95 -14.87
C SER A 121 -3.12 -6.59 -13.63
N ALA A 122 -3.51 -5.32 -13.50
CA ALA A 122 -4.35 -4.89 -12.38
C ALA A 122 -5.73 -5.58 -12.40
N GLU A 123 -6.24 -5.85 -13.60
CA GLU A 123 -7.51 -6.52 -13.87
C GLU A 123 -7.52 -7.97 -13.41
N ASP A 124 -6.35 -8.60 -13.26
CA ASP A 124 -6.23 -9.96 -12.75
C ASP A 124 -6.25 -10.00 -11.21
N ILE A 125 -6.04 -8.88 -10.52
CA ILE A 125 -5.96 -8.84 -9.07
C ILE A 125 -7.35 -8.67 -8.47
N LYS A 126 -7.83 -9.70 -7.77
CA LYS A 126 -9.06 -9.60 -6.99
C LYS A 126 -8.76 -8.96 -5.64
N PHE A 127 -9.10 -7.69 -5.49
CA PHE A 127 -8.94 -6.95 -4.24
C PHE A 127 -10.16 -6.11 -3.90
N TYR A 128 -10.28 -5.79 -2.61
CA TYR A 128 -11.21 -4.79 -2.11
C TYR A 128 -10.49 -3.92 -1.09
N GLY A 129 -10.67 -2.61 -1.17
CA GLY A 129 -10.13 -1.65 -0.23
C GLY A 129 -11.21 -0.93 0.57
N LYS A 130 -10.84 -0.38 1.72
CA LYS A 130 -11.65 0.59 2.47
C LYS A 130 -10.72 1.64 3.08
N ILE A 131 -11.12 2.90 3.01
CA ILE A 131 -10.34 4.03 3.52
C ILE A 131 -10.92 4.42 4.89
N HIS A 132 -10.05 4.64 5.86
CA HIS A 132 -10.41 5.17 7.16
C HIS A 132 -9.70 6.48 7.43
N PHE A 133 -10.29 7.26 8.33
CA PHE A 133 -9.77 8.54 8.78
C PHE A 133 -9.65 8.49 10.29
N ASN A 134 -8.43 8.30 10.80
CA ASN A 134 -8.19 8.35 12.23
C ASN A 134 -8.22 9.80 12.73
N ARG A 135 -8.90 10.03 13.85
CA ARG A 135 -8.72 11.22 14.69
C ARG A 135 -7.87 10.84 15.89
N ASP A 136 -6.55 11.00 15.79
CA ASP A 136 -5.73 10.95 17.00
C ASP A 136 -6.03 12.18 17.85
N ARG A 137 -6.72 11.97 18.98
CA ARG A 137 -7.21 13.03 19.89
C ARG A 137 -6.11 13.92 20.46
N PHE A 138 -4.85 13.49 20.40
CA PHE A 138 -3.73 14.19 21.02
C PHE A 138 -2.97 15.15 20.10
N ASN A 139 -3.05 14.99 18.78
CA ASN A 139 -2.20 15.76 17.87
C ASN A 139 -2.90 16.34 16.64
N ASN A 140 -4.23 16.22 16.49
CA ASN A 140 -4.98 16.72 15.32
C ASN A 140 -4.40 16.27 13.97
N LYS A 141 -3.61 15.19 13.94
CA LYS A 141 -3.06 14.65 12.70
C LYS A 141 -4.13 13.79 12.05
N LEU A 142 -4.64 14.29 10.93
CA LEU A 142 -5.39 13.47 9.98
C LEU A 142 -4.47 12.33 9.57
N ASN A 143 -4.82 11.10 9.96
CA ASN A 143 -4.12 9.91 9.51
C ASN A 143 -5.14 9.10 8.71
N MET A 144 -5.26 9.45 7.43
CA MET A 144 -6.01 8.67 6.47
C MET A 144 -5.16 7.48 6.04
N HIS A 145 -5.73 6.28 6.11
CA HIS A 145 -5.09 5.05 5.65
C HIS A 145 -6.10 4.17 4.94
N CYS A 146 -5.58 3.23 4.13
CA CYS A 146 -6.39 2.26 3.44
C CYS A 146 -5.99 0.84 3.86
N HIS A 147 -6.99 0.03 4.18
CA HIS A 147 -6.83 -1.42 4.27
C HIS A 147 -7.27 -2.04 2.96
N LEU A 148 -6.51 -3.03 2.50
CA LEU A 148 -6.84 -3.86 1.36
C LEU A 148 -6.97 -5.32 1.78
N ILE A 149 -7.96 -6.00 1.21
CA ILE A 149 -8.10 -7.45 1.22
C ILE A 149 -7.80 -7.93 -0.21
N VAL A 150 -6.68 -8.63 -0.40
CA VAL A 150 -6.28 -9.15 -1.71
C VAL A 150 -6.41 -10.67 -1.72
N SER A 151 -7.16 -11.23 -2.65
CA SER A 151 -7.30 -12.68 -2.78
C SER A 151 -5.96 -13.34 -3.11
N ARG A 152 -5.71 -14.56 -2.58
CA ARG A 152 -4.56 -15.38 -2.99
C ARG A 152 -4.68 -15.89 -4.42
N LYS A 153 -5.89 -15.82 -5.00
CA LYS A 153 -6.15 -16.22 -6.37
C LYS A 153 -6.39 -14.97 -7.21
N ASP A 154 -5.97 -15.03 -8.46
CA ASP A 154 -6.39 -14.05 -9.46
C ASP A 154 -7.92 -14.04 -9.65
N GLN A 155 -8.43 -13.06 -10.37
CA GLN A 155 -9.86 -12.92 -10.72
C GLN A 155 -10.42 -14.17 -11.42
N SER A 156 -9.60 -14.87 -12.22
CA SER A 156 -10.02 -16.09 -12.91
C SER A 156 -10.07 -17.34 -12.02
N ASN A 157 -9.66 -17.23 -10.75
CA ASN A 157 -9.59 -18.30 -9.77
C ASN A 157 -8.59 -19.43 -10.11
N LYS A 158 -7.56 -19.14 -10.92
CA LYS A 158 -6.60 -20.13 -11.45
C LYS A 158 -5.18 -19.92 -10.95
N VAL A 159 -4.66 -18.70 -11.01
CA VAL A 159 -3.29 -18.37 -10.65
C VAL A 159 -3.18 -18.11 -9.15
N LYS A 160 -2.21 -18.75 -8.47
CA LYS A 160 -1.88 -18.46 -7.07
C LYS A 160 -0.89 -17.29 -7.00
N ILE A 161 -1.24 -16.25 -6.25
CA ILE A 161 -0.43 -15.06 -5.99
C ILE A 161 -0.25 -14.91 -4.47
N SER A 162 1.00 -14.85 -4.02
CA SER A 162 1.33 -14.75 -2.58
C SER A 162 2.41 -13.68 -2.39
N PRO A 163 2.08 -12.52 -1.81
CA PRO A 163 3.04 -11.45 -1.56
C PRO A 163 4.01 -11.78 -0.40
N LEU A 164 3.71 -12.84 0.36
CA LEU A 164 4.48 -13.32 1.49
C LEU A 164 5.47 -14.44 1.13
N THR A 165 5.64 -14.76 -0.16
CA THR A 165 6.62 -15.75 -0.59
C THR A 165 8.06 -15.31 -0.31
N ASN A 166 8.95 -16.26 -0.07
CA ASN A 166 10.40 -16.02 0.02
C ASN A 166 11.11 -16.11 -1.34
N HIS A 167 10.42 -16.62 -2.36
CA HIS A 167 10.95 -16.70 -3.72
C HIS A 167 10.96 -15.32 -4.37
N ARG A 168 12.13 -14.90 -4.87
CA ARG A 168 12.31 -13.66 -5.63
C ARG A 168 12.80 -14.03 -7.03
N ASN A 169 12.10 -13.60 -8.08
CA ASN A 169 12.48 -13.76 -9.48
C ASN A 169 13.05 -15.14 -9.86
N THR A 170 12.45 -16.21 -9.33
CA THR A 170 12.95 -17.57 -9.57
C THR A 170 12.61 -18.00 -11.01
N LYS A 171 13.66 -18.22 -11.82
CA LYS A 171 13.52 -18.61 -13.24
C LYS A 171 13.60 -20.14 -13.47
N LYS A 172 13.98 -20.92 -12.45
CA LYS A 172 14.22 -22.37 -12.53
C LYS A 172 13.41 -23.14 -11.48
N GLY A 173 12.96 -24.35 -11.82
CA GLY A 173 12.17 -25.21 -10.94
C GLY A 173 10.66 -25.09 -11.15
N ALA A 174 9.89 -25.80 -10.32
CA ALA A 174 8.42 -25.83 -10.41
C ALA A 174 7.76 -24.48 -10.04
N ILE A 175 8.46 -23.63 -9.27
CA ILE A 175 8.01 -22.29 -8.88
C ILE A 175 8.72 -21.28 -9.79
N LYS A 176 8.00 -20.77 -10.79
CA LYS A 176 8.44 -19.66 -11.63
C LYS A 176 7.87 -18.34 -11.12
N GLY A 177 8.69 -17.30 -11.07
CA GLY A 177 8.34 -15.97 -10.56
C GLY A 177 8.73 -15.78 -9.10
N GLY A 178 8.08 -14.84 -8.43
CA GLY A 178 8.36 -14.50 -7.03
C GLY A 178 7.56 -13.28 -6.59
N PHE A 179 7.90 -12.72 -5.44
CA PHE A 179 7.43 -11.40 -5.03
C PHE A 179 8.54 -10.72 -4.23
N ASP A 180 8.97 -9.56 -4.67
CA ASP A 180 9.94 -8.73 -3.96
C ASP A 180 9.23 -7.51 -3.37
N ARG A 181 9.00 -7.57 -2.06
CA ARG A 181 8.36 -6.49 -1.29
C ARG A 181 9.16 -5.19 -1.33
N VAL A 182 10.50 -5.25 -1.35
CA VAL A 182 11.34 -4.06 -1.46
C VAL A 182 11.10 -3.36 -2.79
N THR A 183 11.11 -4.12 -3.89
CA THR A 183 10.81 -3.58 -5.21
C THR A 183 9.40 -3.01 -5.30
N LEU A 184 8.40 -3.67 -4.71
CA LEU A 184 7.04 -3.13 -4.67
C LEU A 184 7.00 -1.77 -3.97
N PHE A 185 7.59 -1.66 -2.78
CA PHE A 185 7.53 -0.44 -1.99
C PHE A 185 8.25 0.72 -2.69
N GLU A 186 9.42 0.48 -3.27
CA GLU A 186 10.14 1.49 -4.05
C GLU A 186 9.35 1.94 -5.29
N ASN A 187 8.74 1.02 -6.02
CA ASN A 187 7.97 1.37 -7.21
C ASN A 187 6.67 2.08 -6.87
N ALA A 188 5.98 1.64 -5.82
CA ALA A 188 4.76 2.26 -5.32
C ALA A 188 5.03 3.68 -4.82
N GLU A 189 6.19 3.93 -4.19
CA GLU A 189 6.66 5.26 -3.81
C GLU A 189 6.93 6.13 -5.04
N LYS A 190 7.75 5.65 -5.99
CA LYS A 190 8.04 6.40 -7.23
C LYS A 190 6.78 6.67 -8.05
N GLY A 191 5.83 5.73 -8.04
CA GLY A 191 4.53 5.88 -8.71
C GLY A 191 3.67 6.96 -8.05
N PHE A 192 3.66 7.03 -6.71
CA PHE A 192 3.04 8.14 -5.99
C PHE A 192 3.66 9.48 -6.40
N ASP A 193 5.00 9.55 -6.41
CA ASP A 193 5.72 10.78 -6.74
C ASP A 193 5.40 11.28 -8.15
N ARG A 194 5.30 10.37 -9.13
CA ARG A 194 4.87 10.70 -10.49
C ARG A 194 3.41 11.12 -10.56
N LEU A 195 2.52 10.40 -9.89
CA LEU A 195 1.07 10.62 -9.95
C LEU A 195 0.66 11.98 -9.36
N PHE A 196 1.29 12.39 -8.26
CA PHE A 196 0.95 13.62 -7.53
C PHE A 196 2.02 14.72 -7.64
N GLY A 197 3.04 14.52 -8.48
CA GLY A 197 4.16 15.45 -8.62
C GLY A 197 4.84 15.74 -7.28
N TYR A 198 5.01 14.73 -6.42
CA TYR A 198 5.65 14.90 -5.12
C TYR A 198 7.17 14.86 -5.27
N LYS A 199 7.83 15.96 -4.88
CA LYS A 199 9.29 16.07 -4.88
C LYS A 199 9.84 15.54 -3.57
N ARG A 200 9.88 14.22 -3.45
CA ARG A 200 10.36 13.52 -2.27
C ARG A 200 11.83 13.83 -1.99
N GLN A 201 12.16 14.15 -0.75
CA GLN A 201 13.55 14.27 -0.31
C GLN A 201 14.16 12.89 -0.07
N LEU A 202 15.48 12.76 -0.19
CA LEU A 202 16.17 11.48 0.00
C LEU A 202 15.84 10.83 1.35
N ALA A 203 15.81 11.62 2.43
CA ALA A 203 15.50 11.16 3.79
C ALA A 203 14.09 10.57 3.94
N GLU A 204 13.18 10.88 3.02
CA GLU A 204 11.79 10.42 2.99
C GLU A 204 11.60 9.16 2.12
N THR A 205 12.64 8.74 1.41
CA THR A 205 12.56 7.57 0.52
C THR A 205 12.51 6.27 1.31
N PHE A 206 11.81 5.29 0.77
CA PHE A 206 11.82 3.94 1.30
C PHE A 206 13.25 3.38 1.44
N GLU A 207 14.10 3.59 0.42
CA GLU A 207 15.49 3.15 0.42
C GLU A 207 16.26 3.69 1.63
N TYR A 208 16.15 5.01 1.88
CA TYR A 208 16.79 5.66 3.01
C TYR A 208 16.26 5.11 4.34
N CYS A 209 14.95 5.13 4.55
CA CYS A 209 14.35 4.68 5.81
C CYS A 209 14.67 3.21 6.12
N ASN A 210 14.59 2.35 5.10
CA ASN A 210 14.90 0.93 5.24
C ASN A 210 16.39 0.70 5.55
N THR A 211 17.29 1.46 4.92
CA THR A 211 18.74 1.40 5.19
C THR A 211 19.05 1.86 6.62
N MET A 212 18.46 2.96 7.07
CA MET A 212 18.68 3.46 8.42
C MET A 212 18.16 2.51 9.49
N LYS A 213 17.06 1.80 9.22
CA LYS A 213 16.49 0.82 10.15
C LYS A 213 17.26 -0.50 10.15
N ASN A 214 17.51 -1.08 8.98
CA ASN A 214 17.92 -2.48 8.83
C ASN A 214 19.34 -2.67 8.24
N GLY A 215 19.96 -1.62 7.69
CA GLY A 215 21.26 -1.70 7.03
C GLY A 215 22.44 -1.87 7.99
N SER A 216 23.61 -2.24 7.45
CA SER A 216 24.85 -2.28 8.22
C SER A 216 25.32 -0.87 8.62
N ILE A 217 26.23 -0.76 9.58
CA ILE A 217 26.81 0.54 9.97
C ILE A 217 27.42 1.25 8.75
N ALA A 218 28.11 0.52 7.88
CA ALA A 218 28.69 1.06 6.66
C ALA A 218 27.62 1.58 5.68
N ASP A 219 26.48 0.89 5.55
CA ASP A 219 25.38 1.35 4.70
C ASP A 219 24.75 2.63 5.24
N LYS A 220 24.55 2.72 6.56
CA LYS A 220 23.99 3.91 7.22
C LYS A 220 24.89 5.13 7.02
N LEU A 221 26.21 4.97 7.22
CA LEU A 221 27.18 6.05 7.00
C LEU A 221 27.17 6.53 5.55
N ARG A 222 27.18 5.62 4.57
CA ARG A 222 27.09 5.98 3.13
C ARG A 222 25.80 6.70 2.80
N MET A 223 24.68 6.28 3.40
CA MET A 223 23.39 6.91 3.17
C MET A 223 23.31 8.33 3.75
N GLN A 224 23.87 8.54 4.96
CA GLN A 224 23.97 9.87 5.59
C GLN A 224 24.89 10.81 4.79
N GLU A 225 26.02 10.32 4.29
CA GLU A 225 26.91 11.10 3.42
C GLU A 225 26.19 11.56 2.14
N LYS A 226 25.42 10.66 1.51
CA LYS A 226 24.59 10.97 0.33
C LYS A 226 23.54 12.05 0.64
N GLU A 227 22.91 12.01 1.81
CA GLU A 227 21.94 13.03 2.25
C GLU A 227 22.58 14.40 2.44
N ILE A 228 23.73 14.47 3.11
CA ILE A 228 24.48 15.72 3.30
C ILE A 228 24.85 16.31 1.93
N ASN A 229 25.42 15.50 1.04
CA ASN A 229 25.82 15.95 -0.30
C ASN A 229 24.63 16.46 -1.11
N THR A 230 23.48 15.78 -1.05
CA THR A 230 22.26 16.21 -1.73
C THR A 230 21.76 17.54 -1.19
N THR A 231 21.78 17.72 0.13
CA THR A 231 21.34 18.95 0.82
C THR A 231 22.25 20.12 0.44
N VAL A 232 23.57 19.92 0.45
CA VAL A 232 24.55 20.94 0.06
C VAL A 232 24.36 21.34 -1.41
N GLN A 233 24.17 20.39 -2.32
CA GLN A 233 23.91 20.67 -3.73
C GLN A 233 22.63 21.48 -3.95
N GLN A 234 21.55 21.17 -3.21
CA GLN A 234 20.31 21.94 -3.26
C GLN A 234 20.50 23.38 -2.77
N GLN A 235 21.27 23.60 -1.71
CA GLN A 235 21.59 24.95 -1.20
C GLN A 235 22.43 25.77 -2.17
N ILE A 236 23.40 25.14 -2.85
CA ILE A 236 24.23 25.81 -3.87
C ILE A 236 23.35 26.20 -5.07
N SER A 237 22.46 25.32 -5.51
CA SER A 237 21.60 25.61 -6.68
C SER A 237 20.51 26.65 -6.40
N THR A 238 20.01 26.78 -5.17
CA THR A 238 19.11 27.90 -4.80
C THR A 238 19.83 29.23 -4.66
N SER A 239 21.08 29.25 -4.19
CA SER A 239 21.86 30.49 -4.04
C SER A 239 22.31 31.08 -5.39
N VAL A 240 22.69 30.23 -6.36
CA VAL A 240 23.03 30.69 -7.73
C VAL A 240 21.81 31.28 -8.46
N ASN A 241 20.63 30.68 -8.32
CA ASN A 241 19.41 31.21 -8.96
C ASN A 241 18.95 32.56 -8.36
N GLN A 242 19.33 32.89 -7.13
CA GLN A 242 19.02 34.19 -6.52
C GLN A 242 19.97 35.31 -6.96
N SER A 243 21.23 35.00 -7.31
CA SER A 243 22.19 35.99 -7.81
C SER A 243 21.98 36.38 -9.27
N ASP A 244 21.31 35.55 -10.07
CA ASP A 244 21.01 35.84 -11.48
C ASP A 244 19.71 36.67 -11.68
N LEU A 245 18.98 36.94 -10.60
CA LEU A 245 17.74 37.74 -10.57
C LEU A 245 17.95 39.15 -9.97
N SER A 246 19.19 39.49 -9.60
CA SER A 246 19.61 40.82 -9.09
C SER A 246 20.48 41.55 -10.09
#